data_AF-A0A2D5BUY2-F1
#
_entry.id   AF-A0A2D5BUY2-F1
#
_cell.length_a   1.000
_cell.length_b   1.000
_cell.length_c   1.000
_cell.angle_alpha   90.00
_cell.angle_beta   90.00
_cell.angle_gamma   90.00
#
_symmetry.space_group_name_H-M   'P 1'
#
loop_
_entity.id
_entity.type
_entity.pdbx_description
1 polymer ?
#
loop_
_entity_poly.entity_id
_entity_poly.type
_entity_poly.pdbx_seq_one_letter_code
_entity_poly.pdbx_strand_id
1 'polypeptide(L)'
;DAIQAMKRGLMEVADLWVVNKADDASAEKVRGDLVGSLSLHDPPDDLEERVLLTSAKDGTGVDGLLGMLCARRAALESSGAREDLARGRIRRRLAAAACDLVAERLLGASADPLIDAVVTGDRSVHDAVEDILRMDDGDRT
;
A
#
# COMPACT_ATOMS: atom_id res chain seq x y z
N ASP A 1 0.42 18.31 3.26
CA ASP A 1 1.65 17.49 3.32
C ASP A 1 1.50 16.12 3.98
N ALA A 2 0.89 15.96 5.16
CA ALA A 2 0.73 14.64 5.79
C ALA A 2 -0.06 13.61 4.94
N ILE A 3 -1.12 14.03 4.24
CA ILE A 3 -1.90 13.17 3.33
C ILE A 3 -1.08 12.79 2.07
N GLN A 4 -0.15 13.65 1.65
CA GLN A 4 0.73 13.38 0.51
C GLN A 4 1.84 12.37 0.88
N ALA A 5 2.26 12.29 2.15
CA ALA A 5 3.19 11.26 2.62
C ALA A 5 2.58 9.85 2.70
N MET A 6 1.24 9.74 2.72
CA MET A 6 0.52 8.46 2.58
C MET A 6 0.29 8.03 1.13
N LYS A 7 0.71 8.85 0.14
CA LYS A 7 0.46 8.60 -1.27
C LYS A 7 1.32 7.45 -1.79
N ARG A 8 0.62 6.52 -2.44
CA ARG A 8 1.07 5.32 -3.16
C ARG A 8 1.48 4.18 -2.23
N GLY A 9 0.59 3.20 -2.12
CA GLY A 9 0.82 1.94 -1.43
C GLY A 9 -0.14 1.64 -0.27
N LEU A 10 -0.60 2.66 0.49
CA LEU A 10 -1.53 2.44 1.60
C LEU A 10 -2.99 2.73 1.22
N MET A 11 -3.24 3.79 0.45
CA MET A 11 -4.59 4.23 0.05
C MET A 11 -5.25 3.30 -0.97
N GLU A 12 -4.46 2.60 -1.79
CA GLU A 12 -4.94 1.71 -2.87
C GLU A 12 -5.37 0.32 -2.36
N VAL A 13 -5.16 0.01 -1.09
CA VAL A 13 -5.32 -1.34 -0.53
C VAL A 13 -6.29 -1.37 0.65
N ALA A 14 -6.78 -0.21 1.05
CA ALA A 14 -7.65 -0.07 2.21
C ALA A 14 -9.09 -0.48 1.85
N ASP A 15 -9.63 -1.39 2.65
CA ASP A 15 -11.03 -1.78 2.61
C ASP A 15 -11.95 -0.73 3.26
N LEU A 16 -11.40 0.03 4.21
CA LEU A 16 -12.04 1.04 5.04
C LEU A 16 -11.01 2.07 5.49
N TRP A 17 -11.42 3.34 5.62
CA TRP A 17 -10.60 4.42 6.17
C TRP A 17 -11.21 4.94 7.46
N VAL A 18 -10.36 5.25 8.43
CA VAL A 18 -10.80 5.74 9.75
C VAL A 18 -10.00 6.99 10.10
N VAL A 19 -10.70 8.10 10.29
CA VAL A 19 -10.15 9.35 10.83
C VAL A 19 -10.43 9.34 12.33
N ASN A 20 -9.38 9.12 13.11
CA ASN A 20 -9.45 9.14 14.57
C ASN A 20 -9.34 10.59 15.11
N LYS A 21 -9.71 10.79 16.38
CA LYS A 21 -9.85 12.09 17.07
C LYS A 21 -11.03 12.92 16.59
N ALA A 22 -12.18 12.27 16.40
CA ALA A 22 -13.44 12.92 16.05
C ALA A 22 -13.93 13.92 17.12
N ASP A 23 -13.34 13.92 18.32
CA ASP A 23 -13.54 14.94 19.34
C ASP A 23 -12.90 16.30 18.98
N ASP A 24 -12.07 16.36 17.95
CA ASP A 24 -11.49 17.58 17.40
C ASP A 24 -12.33 18.15 16.26
N ALA A 25 -12.59 19.46 16.29
CA ALA A 25 -13.38 20.17 15.26
C ALA A 25 -12.78 20.07 13.84
N SER A 26 -11.48 19.78 13.72
CA SER A 26 -10.81 19.57 12.43
C SER A 26 -11.05 18.19 11.82
N ALA A 27 -11.59 17.22 12.57
CA ALA A 27 -11.76 15.84 12.10
C ALA A 27 -12.66 15.76 10.85
N GLU A 28 -13.74 16.54 10.81
CA GLU A 28 -14.65 16.62 9.66
C GLU A 28 -13.92 17.14 8.42
N LYS A 29 -13.07 18.16 8.59
CA LYS A 29 -12.26 18.70 7.51
C LYS A 29 -11.26 17.66 6.99
N VAL A 30 -10.59 16.94 7.88
CA VAL A 30 -9.67 15.85 7.51
C VAL A 30 -10.41 14.74 6.76
N ARG A 31 -11.64 14.39 7.16
CA ARG A 31 -12.48 13.45 6.43
C ARG A 31 -12.76 13.94 5.01
N GLY A 32 -13.17 15.20 4.87
CA GLY A 32 -13.45 15.81 3.56
C GLY A 32 -12.23 15.83 2.64
N ASP A 33 -11.06 16.25 3.17
CA ASP A 33 -9.80 16.26 2.43
C ASP A 33 -9.39 14.83 1.99
N LEU A 34 -9.61 13.84 2.85
CA LEU A 34 -9.34 12.43 2.56
C LEU A 34 -10.26 11.88 1.46
N VAL A 35 -11.57 12.09 1.57
CA VAL A 35 -12.55 11.69 0.55
C VAL A 35 -12.21 12.34 -0.79
N GLY A 36 -11.99 13.66 -0.80
CA GLY A 36 -11.64 14.38 -2.02
C GLY A 36 -10.37 13.86 -2.68
N SER A 37 -9.36 13.46 -1.90
CA SER A 37 -8.14 12.83 -2.45
C SER A 37 -8.38 11.43 -2.99
N LEU A 38 -9.24 10.62 -2.36
CA LEU A 38 -9.56 9.25 -2.77
C LEU A 38 -10.43 9.23 -4.04
N SER A 39 -11.36 10.19 -4.18
CA SER A 39 -12.24 10.32 -5.35
C SER A 39 -11.51 10.52 -6.68
N LEU A 40 -10.23 10.90 -6.65
CA LEU A 40 -9.41 11.11 -7.85
C LEU A 40 -8.81 9.81 -8.43
N HIS A 41 -8.95 8.67 -7.75
CA HIS A 41 -8.24 7.42 -8.06
C HIS A 41 -9.17 6.22 -8.26
N ASP A 42 -10.17 6.35 -9.13
CA ASP A 42 -11.20 5.30 -9.40
C ASP A 42 -11.86 4.79 -8.10
N PRO A 43 -12.59 5.66 -7.40
CA PRO A 43 -13.12 5.34 -6.08
C PRO A 43 -14.22 4.27 -6.19
N PRO A 44 -14.40 3.45 -5.14
CA PRO A 44 -15.57 2.60 -5.07
C PRO A 44 -16.84 3.45 -4.91
N ASP A 45 -17.97 2.96 -5.40
CA ASP A 45 -19.27 3.66 -5.34
C ASP A 45 -19.67 4.04 -3.90
N ASP A 46 -19.24 3.25 -2.92
CA ASP A 46 -19.52 3.41 -1.49
C ASP A 46 -18.38 4.13 -0.72
N LEU A 47 -17.55 4.94 -1.41
CA LEU A 47 -16.38 5.58 -0.80
C LEU A 47 -16.72 6.39 0.46
N GLU A 48 -17.77 7.23 0.43
CA GLU A 48 -18.13 8.06 1.58
C GLU A 48 -18.51 7.23 2.81
N GLU A 49 -19.21 6.12 2.60
CA GLU A 49 -19.62 5.19 3.65
C GLU A 49 -18.41 4.46 4.25
N ARG A 50 -17.30 4.38 3.52
CA ARG A 50 -16.06 3.73 3.96
C ARG A 50 -15.11 4.64 4.72
N VAL A 51 -15.40 5.94 4.85
CA VAL A 51 -14.56 6.86 5.63
C VAL A 51 -15.26 7.23 6.94
N LEU A 52 -14.85 6.57 8.02
CA LEU A 52 -15.47 6.74 9.34
C LEU A 52 -14.72 7.75 10.21
N LEU A 53 -15.47 8.52 10.98
CA LEU A 53 -14.94 9.30 12.10
C LEU A 53 -14.99 8.45 13.37
N THR A 54 -13.90 8.46 14.13
CA THR A 54 -13.84 7.79 15.44
C THR A 54 -13.13 8.66 16.47
N SER A 55 -13.47 8.50 17.75
CA SER A 55 -12.72 9.08 18.87
C SER A 55 -12.32 7.96 19.82
N ALA A 56 -11.02 7.66 19.87
CA ALA A 56 -10.48 6.71 20.84
C ALA A 56 -10.63 7.19 22.30
N LYS A 57 -10.87 8.50 22.51
CA LYS A 57 -10.96 9.11 23.85
C LYS A 57 -12.32 8.86 24.51
N ASP A 58 -13.41 8.96 23.75
CA ASP A 58 -14.78 8.84 24.26
C ASP A 58 -15.55 7.66 23.65
N GLY A 59 -14.97 6.95 22.68
CA GLY A 59 -15.57 5.78 22.02
C GLY A 59 -16.49 6.12 20.85
N THR A 60 -16.66 7.39 20.48
CA THR A 60 -17.51 7.79 19.36
C THR A 60 -17.11 7.07 18.08
N GLY A 61 -18.10 6.54 17.35
CA GLY A 61 -17.91 5.87 16.06
C GLY A 61 -17.30 4.47 16.11
N VAL A 62 -16.84 4.00 17.28
CA VAL A 62 -16.19 2.69 17.43
C VAL A 62 -17.15 1.53 17.16
N ASP A 63 -18.39 1.61 17.65
CA ASP A 63 -19.40 0.57 17.40
C ASP A 63 -19.77 0.47 15.92
N GLY A 64 -19.87 1.61 15.23
CA GLY A 64 -20.09 1.64 13.78
C GLY A 64 -18.95 1.00 13.00
N LEU A 65 -17.70 1.32 13.38
CA LEU A 65 -16.50 0.70 12.82
C LEU A 65 -16.51 -0.82 13.01
N LEU A 66 -16.81 -1.30 14.23
CA LEU A 66 -16.90 -2.73 14.52
C LEU A 66 -18.00 -3.41 13.69
N GLY A 67 -19.16 -2.78 13.56
CA GLY A 67 -20.26 -3.28 12.72
C GLY A 67 -19.85 -3.46 11.26
N MET A 68 -19.19 -2.47 10.68
CA MET A 68 -18.68 -2.55 9.31
C MET A 68 -17.62 -3.64 9.12
N LEU A 69 -16.67 -3.75 10.06
CA LEU A 69 -15.66 -4.81 10.04
C LEU A 69 -16.28 -6.20 10.09
N CYS A 70 -17.28 -6.40 10.95
CA CYS A 70 -18.02 -7.66 11.06
C CYS A 70 -18.79 -7.98 9.78
N ALA A 71 -19.53 -7.02 9.21
CA ALA A 71 -20.28 -7.21 7.98
C ALA A 71 -19.36 -7.57 6.80
N ARG A 72 -18.23 -6.87 6.67
CA ARG A 72 -17.25 -7.12 5.62
C ARG A 72 -16.58 -8.48 5.78
N ARG A 73 -16.23 -8.86 7.01
CA ARG A 73 -15.69 -10.19 7.30
C ARG A 73 -16.68 -11.29 6.91
N ALA A 74 -17.95 -11.15 7.26
CA ALA A 74 -18.98 -12.11 6.90
C ALA A 74 -19.14 -12.24 5.38
N ALA A 75 -19.13 -11.12 4.64
CA ALA A 75 -19.20 -11.13 3.18
C ALA A 75 -17.99 -11.82 2.52
N LEU A 76 -16.79 -11.62 3.07
CA LEU A 76 -15.57 -12.29 2.58
C LEU A 76 -15.54 -13.79 2.91
N GLU A 77 -16.12 -14.19 4.04
CA GLU A 77 -16.24 -15.59 4.44
C GLU A 77 -17.30 -16.31 3.59
N SER A 78 -18.46 -15.69 3.34
CA SER A 78 -19.53 -16.29 2.53
C SER A 78 -19.18 -16.40 1.04
N SER A 79 -18.32 -15.52 0.53
CA SER A 79 -17.87 -15.54 -0.86
C SER A 79 -16.64 -16.43 -1.11
N GLY A 80 -15.98 -16.93 -0.06
CA GLY A 80 -14.71 -17.66 -0.18
C GLY A 80 -13.51 -16.79 -0.57
N ALA A 81 -13.71 -15.48 -0.81
CA ALA A 81 -12.70 -14.55 -1.30
C ALA A 81 -11.57 -14.25 -0.30
N ARG A 82 -11.69 -14.70 0.96
CA ARG A 82 -10.65 -14.52 1.99
C ARG A 82 -9.29 -15.06 1.57
N GLU A 83 -9.26 -16.26 0.98
CA GLU A 83 -7.99 -16.89 0.60
C GLU A 83 -7.32 -16.14 -0.56
N ASP A 84 -8.11 -15.71 -1.54
CA ASP A 84 -7.63 -14.95 -2.68
C ASP A 84 -7.10 -13.57 -2.28
N LEU A 85 -7.80 -12.87 -1.38
CA LEU A 85 -7.34 -11.59 -0.82
C LEU A 85 -6.06 -11.76 0.00
N ALA A 86 -5.97 -12.81 0.82
CA ALA A 86 -4.76 -13.10 1.59
C ALA A 86 -3.57 -13.36 0.64
N ARG A 87 -3.76 -14.17 -0.40
CA ARG A 87 -2.75 -14.46 -1.41
C ARG A 87 -2.34 -13.20 -2.19
N GLY A 88 -3.31 -12.36 -2.57
CA GLY A 88 -3.06 -11.07 -3.20
C GLY A 88 -2.24 -10.13 -2.33
N ARG A 89 -2.58 -10.01 -1.04
CA ARG A 89 -1.85 -9.19 -0.07
C ARG A 89 -0.41 -9.68 0.12
N ILE A 90 -0.21 -10.99 0.28
CA ILE A 90 1.13 -11.58 0.39
C ILE A 90 1.92 -11.34 -0.90
N ARG A 91 1.33 -11.54 -2.08
CA ARG A 91 1.99 -11.28 -3.37
C ARG A 91 2.49 -9.84 -3.47
N ARG A 92 1.65 -8.85 -3.13
CA ARG A 92 2.04 -7.43 -3.15
C ARG A 92 3.15 -7.14 -2.14
N ARG A 93 3.06 -7.68 -0.92
CA ARG A 93 4.08 -7.49 0.11
C ARG A 93 5.43 -8.11 -0.28
N LEU A 94 5.40 -9.27 -0.93
CA LEU A 94 6.59 -9.93 -1.45
C LEU A 94 7.22 -9.10 -2.58
N ALA A 95 6.43 -8.60 -3.51
CA ALA A 95 6.91 -7.76 -4.61
C ALA A 95 7.55 -6.45 -4.08
N ALA A 96 6.91 -5.79 -3.12
CA ALA A 96 7.46 -4.57 -2.51
C ALA A 96 8.80 -4.86 -1.81
N ALA A 97 8.86 -5.90 -0.97
CA ALA A 97 10.10 -6.29 -0.30
C ALA A 97 11.22 -6.66 -1.29
N ALA A 98 10.88 -7.34 -2.40
CA ALA A 98 11.85 -7.64 -3.45
C ALA A 98 12.38 -6.37 -4.13
N CYS A 99 11.51 -5.40 -4.44
CA CYS A 99 11.93 -4.11 -4.97
C CYS A 99 12.88 -3.37 -4.02
N ASP A 100 12.57 -3.36 -2.72
CA ASP A 100 13.41 -2.70 -1.72
C ASP A 100 14.82 -3.32 -1.67
N LEU A 101 14.91 -4.66 -1.67
CA LEU A 101 16.18 -5.39 -1.69
C LEU A 101 16.99 -5.11 -2.97
N VAL A 102 16.34 -5.11 -4.13
CA VAL A 102 17.00 -4.80 -5.41
C VAL A 102 17.48 -3.36 -5.43
N ALA A 103 16.67 -2.42 -4.92
CA ALA A 103 17.03 -1.02 -4.85
C ALA A 103 18.25 -0.78 -3.94
N GLU A 104 18.28 -1.38 -2.74
CA GLU A 104 19.43 -1.28 -1.84
C GLU A 104 20.73 -1.77 -2.51
N ARG A 105 20.65 -2.84 -3.29
CA ARG A 105 21.80 -3.41 -4.02
C ARG A 105 22.25 -2.54 -5.19
N LEU A 106 21.31 -1.99 -5.96
CA LEU A 106 21.59 -1.06 -7.05
C LEU A 106 22.24 0.24 -6.57
N LEU A 107 21.91 0.66 -5.35
CA LEU A 107 22.50 1.85 -4.74
C LEU A 107 23.84 1.57 -4.05
N GLY A 108 24.26 0.29 -3.97
CA GLY A 108 25.55 -0.13 -3.44
C GLY A 108 26.66 -0.15 -4.49
N ALA A 109 27.90 0.06 -4.06
CA ALA A 109 29.08 0.15 -4.93
C ALA A 109 29.35 -1.11 -5.78
N SER A 110 28.79 -2.27 -5.42
CA SER A 110 28.89 -3.48 -6.24
C SER A 110 28.14 -3.39 -7.58
N ALA A 111 27.21 -2.45 -7.72
CA ALA A 111 26.44 -2.24 -8.94
C ALA A 111 27.11 -1.25 -9.92
N ASP A 112 28.17 -0.55 -9.50
CA ASP A 112 28.84 0.48 -10.32
C ASP A 112 29.24 -0.01 -11.72
N PRO A 113 29.81 -1.22 -11.91
CA PRO A 113 30.17 -1.70 -13.25
C PRO A 113 28.95 -1.89 -14.18
N LEU A 114 27.80 -2.26 -13.62
CA LEU A 114 26.55 -2.41 -14.38
C LEU A 114 25.93 -1.05 -14.70
N ILE A 115 26.03 -0.10 -13.76
CA ILE A 115 25.59 1.29 -13.97
C ILE A 115 26.43 1.92 -15.09
N ASP A 116 27.75 1.76 -15.06
CA ASP A 116 28.67 2.28 -16.07
C ASP A 116 28.34 1.72 -17.48
N ALA A 117 28.07 0.41 -17.58
CA ALA A 117 27.67 -0.22 -18.84
C ALA A 117 26.33 0.29 -19.39
N VAL A 118 25.41 0.70 -18.52
CA VAL A 118 24.15 1.35 -18.94
C VAL A 118 24.40 2.79 -19.40
N VAL A 119 25.27 3.52 -18.70
CA VAL A 119 25.63 4.91 -19.04
C VAL A 119 26.37 4.99 -20.38
N THR A 120 27.25 4.03 -20.68
CA THR A 120 27.97 3.96 -21.96
C THR A 120 27.09 3.48 -23.11
N GLY A 121 25.92 2.93 -22.82
CA GLY A 121 25.00 2.36 -23.80
C GLY A 121 25.35 0.95 -24.24
N ASP A 122 26.32 0.30 -23.58
CA ASP A 122 26.72 -1.08 -23.85
C ASP A 122 25.67 -2.09 -23.37
N ARG A 123 24.77 -1.67 -22.47
CA ARG A 123 23.68 -2.50 -21.95
C ARG A 123 22.42 -1.68 -21.68
N SER A 124 21.25 -2.30 -21.82
CA SER A 124 20.00 -1.65 -21.46
C SER A 124 19.73 -1.72 -19.95
N VAL A 125 18.92 -0.78 -19.44
CA VAL A 125 18.46 -0.80 -18.03
C VAL A 125 17.78 -2.13 -17.68
N HIS A 126 16.98 -2.68 -18.60
CA HIS A 126 16.28 -3.94 -18.39
C HIS A 126 17.25 -5.11 -18.22
N ASP A 127 18.23 -5.22 -19.13
CA ASP A 127 19.21 -6.30 -19.11
C ASP A 127 20.15 -6.20 -17.89
N ALA A 128 20.49 -4.98 -17.46
CA ALA A 128 21.27 -4.77 -16.25
C ALA A 128 20.53 -5.23 -14.98
N VAL A 129 19.21 -4.99 -14.91
CA VAL A 129 18.37 -5.50 -13.82
C VAL A 129 18.27 -7.04 -13.85
N GLU A 130 18.12 -7.65 -15.03
CA GLU A 130 18.12 -9.12 -15.14
C GLU A 130 19.43 -9.75 -14.64
N ASP A 131 20.58 -9.15 -14.96
CA ASP A 131 21.88 -9.66 -14.52
C ASP A 131 22.00 -9.64 -13.00
N ILE A 132 21.51 -8.59 -12.34
CA ILE A 132 21.51 -8.49 -10.86
C ILE A 132 20.64 -9.57 -10.24
N LEU A 133 19.48 -9.85 -10.83
CA LEU A 133 18.59 -10.91 -10.36
C LEU A 133 19.22 -12.29 -10.55
N ARG A 134 20.00 -12.51 -11.62
CA ARG A 134 20.68 -13.78 -11.90
C ARG A 134 21.89 -14.04 -11.01
N MET A 135 22.59 -13.01 -10.54
CA MET A 135 23.73 -13.16 -9.63
C MET A 135 23.36 -13.82 -8.28
N ASP A 136 22.07 -13.83 -7.90
CA ASP A 136 21.58 -14.32 -6.61
C ASP A 136 21.25 -15.83 -6.60
N ASP A 137 21.01 -16.44 -7.76
CA ASP A 137 20.75 -17.89 -7.86
C ASP A 137 22.04 -18.72 -7.67
N GLY A 138 23.22 -18.09 -7.77
CA GLY A 138 24.52 -18.75 -7.67
C GLY A 138 25.11 -18.89 -6.26
N ASP A 139 24.65 -18.08 -5.28
CA ASP A 139 25.27 -17.98 -3.94
C ASP A 139 24.52 -18.78 -2.86
N ARG A 140 23.62 -19.69 -3.28
CA ARG A 140 22.87 -20.62 -2.41
C ARG A 140 23.28 -22.09 -2.58
N THR A 141 24.58 -22.35 -2.72
CA THR A 141 25.15 -23.73 -2.65
C THR A 141 26.20 -23.79 -1.56
#